data_AF-A0A355EXK7-F1
#
_entry.id   AF-A0A355EXK7-F1
#
_cell.length_a   1.000
_cell.length_b   1.000
_cell.length_c   1.000
_cell.angle_alpha   90.00
_cell.angle_beta   90.00
_cell.angle_gamma   90.00
#
_symmetry.space_group_name_H-M   'P 1'
#
loop_
_entity.id
_entity.type
_entity.pdbx_description
1 polymer ?
#
loop_
_entity_poly.entity_id
_entity_poly.type
_entity_poly.pdbx_seq_one_letter_code
_entity_poly.pdbx_strand_id
1 'polypeptide(L)'
;MQCAKRKGACMVKIFISHSSKDHKLAEALADFLRSALRLKSDDIRCTSVDGYRLPGGAATDETLRLEVRESAVLIGLLSEASNDSYYVTCELGARWGAGKYLVPMLTSAANVKFTRGPIAGRNALCCDQQAHLHQLIKEVAEELGAQMDLEPPAVYHRYLCRVVEAAGSEPALPEPLPDPPQISSGSPSLWVLSGCWILLGAIESTALFSAITAERIFTATMLLFFCCLPGWGFYKISRSIIQRLRKKSPAIS
;
A
#
# COMPACT_ATOMS: atom_id res chain seq x y z
N MET A 1 -12.40 44.53 -12.82
CA MET A 1 -11.70 43.33 -13.34
C MET A 1 -12.47 42.10 -12.90
N GLN A 2 -13.31 41.54 -13.79
CA GLN A 2 -13.95 40.25 -13.58
C GLN A 2 -12.92 39.15 -13.89
N CYS A 3 -12.47 38.43 -12.86
CA CYS A 3 -11.69 37.22 -13.07
C CYS A 3 -12.63 36.14 -13.62
N ALA A 4 -12.22 35.54 -14.73
CA ALA A 4 -13.07 34.78 -15.61
C ALA A 4 -13.69 33.55 -14.93
N LYS A 5 -14.98 33.33 -15.25
CA LYS A 5 -15.71 32.06 -15.15
C LYS A 5 -14.76 30.88 -15.44
N ARG A 6 -14.49 30.02 -14.45
CA ARG A 6 -13.82 28.73 -14.67
C ARG A 6 -14.68 27.93 -15.66
N LYS A 7 -14.20 27.82 -16.91
CA LYS A 7 -14.65 26.78 -17.86
C LYS A 7 -14.50 25.43 -17.16
N GLY A 8 -15.54 24.61 -17.25
CA GLY A 8 -15.72 23.38 -16.47
C GLY A 8 -14.45 22.57 -16.33
N ALA A 9 -14.01 22.38 -15.08
CA ALA A 9 -13.08 21.31 -14.78
C ALA A 9 -13.72 20.01 -15.27
N CYS A 10 -12.97 19.20 -16.01
CA CYS A 10 -13.37 17.84 -16.32
C CYS A 10 -13.48 17.10 -14.98
N MET A 11 -14.67 17.09 -14.40
CA MET A 11 -14.91 16.47 -13.12
C MET A 11 -14.86 14.97 -13.36
N VAL A 12 -13.80 14.34 -12.86
CA VAL A 12 -13.71 12.90 -12.73
C VAL A 12 -15.04 12.40 -12.16
N LYS A 13 -15.71 11.50 -12.87
CA LYS A 13 -16.99 10.93 -12.44
C LYS A 13 -16.77 9.76 -11.50
N ILE A 14 -15.79 8.91 -11.83
CA ILE A 14 -15.45 7.70 -11.07
C ILE A 14 -13.98 7.75 -10.65
N PHE A 15 -13.73 7.57 -9.37
CA PHE A 15 -12.38 7.38 -8.82
C PHE A 15 -12.19 5.92 -8.43
N ILE A 16 -11.14 5.26 -8.91
CA ILE A 16 -10.79 3.88 -8.57
C ILE A 16 -9.59 3.88 -7.61
N SER A 17 -9.86 3.73 -6.32
CA SER A 17 -8.84 3.59 -5.27
C SER A 17 -8.38 2.14 -5.18
N HIS A 18 -7.07 1.91 -5.33
CA HIS A 18 -6.48 0.56 -5.36
C HIS A 18 -4.98 0.61 -5.06
N SER A 19 -4.39 -0.54 -4.72
CA SER A 19 -2.93 -0.67 -4.63
C SER A 19 -2.32 -0.74 -6.04
N SER A 20 -1.13 -0.18 -6.25
CA SER A 20 -0.44 -0.33 -7.54
C SER A 20 -0.14 -1.80 -7.90
N LYS A 21 -0.11 -2.69 -6.91
CA LYS A 21 -0.01 -4.15 -7.14
C LYS A 21 -1.25 -4.74 -7.80
N ASP A 22 -2.40 -4.09 -7.66
CA ASP A 22 -3.68 -4.50 -8.25
C ASP A 22 -3.93 -3.87 -9.64
N HIS A 23 -2.88 -3.35 -10.30
CA HIS A 23 -3.03 -2.57 -11.55
C HIS A 23 -3.82 -3.30 -12.65
N LYS A 24 -3.59 -4.62 -12.83
CA LYS A 24 -4.28 -5.40 -13.88
C LYS A 24 -5.78 -5.46 -13.64
N LEU A 25 -6.20 -5.63 -12.39
CA LEU A 25 -7.60 -5.66 -12.02
C LEU A 25 -8.22 -4.26 -12.14
N ALA A 26 -7.50 -3.22 -11.70
CA ALA A 26 -7.95 -1.84 -11.80
C ALA A 26 -8.12 -1.39 -13.26
N GLU A 27 -7.21 -1.79 -14.16
CA GLU A 27 -7.30 -1.56 -15.60
C GLU A 27 -8.50 -2.29 -16.21
N ALA A 28 -8.66 -3.58 -15.92
CA ALA A 28 -9.81 -4.37 -16.42
C ALA A 28 -11.14 -3.77 -15.95
N LEU A 29 -11.20 -3.29 -14.70
CA LEU A 29 -12.39 -2.63 -14.14
C LEU A 29 -12.67 -1.29 -14.84
N ALA A 30 -11.64 -0.47 -15.08
CA ALA A 30 -11.79 0.79 -15.79
C ALA A 30 -12.33 0.57 -17.22
N ASP A 31 -11.78 -0.41 -17.95
CA ASP A 31 -12.25 -0.79 -19.28
C ASP A 31 -13.71 -1.27 -19.27
N PHE A 32 -14.07 -2.10 -18.29
CA PHE A 32 -15.44 -2.58 -18.10
C PHE A 32 -16.42 -1.43 -17.85
N LEU A 33 -16.11 -0.52 -16.92
CA LEU A 33 -16.95 0.64 -16.62
C LEU A 33 -17.12 1.53 -17.84
N ARG A 34 -16.04 1.80 -18.60
CA ARG A 34 -16.13 2.58 -19.84
C ARG A 34 -17.01 1.91 -20.88
N SER A 35 -16.84 0.62 -21.08
CA SER A 35 -17.62 -0.12 -22.06
C SER A 35 -19.09 -0.23 -21.67
N ALA A 36 -19.41 -0.37 -20.39
CA ALA A 36 -20.79 -0.54 -19.92
C ALA A 36 -21.55 0.79 -19.83
N LEU A 37 -20.87 1.90 -19.51
CA LEU A 37 -21.46 3.20 -19.19
C LEU A 37 -21.10 4.31 -20.20
N ARG A 38 -20.49 3.96 -21.35
CA ARG A 38 -20.06 4.91 -22.39
C ARG A 38 -19.17 6.05 -21.87
N LEU A 39 -18.33 5.76 -20.88
CA LEU A 39 -17.48 6.77 -20.25
C LEU A 39 -16.24 7.08 -21.09
N LYS A 40 -15.85 8.36 -21.09
CA LYS A 40 -14.57 8.80 -21.65
C LYS A 40 -13.42 8.43 -20.71
N SER A 41 -12.19 8.42 -21.21
CA SER A 41 -10.99 8.22 -20.36
C SER A 41 -10.98 9.20 -19.19
N ASP A 42 -11.25 10.48 -19.47
CA ASP A 42 -11.15 11.56 -18.50
C ASP A 42 -12.29 11.57 -17.48
N ASP A 43 -13.32 10.73 -17.67
CA ASP A 43 -14.36 10.50 -16.67
C ASP A 43 -13.87 9.60 -15.52
N ILE A 44 -12.73 8.92 -15.67
CA ILE A 44 -12.19 7.96 -14.70
C ILE A 44 -10.80 8.40 -14.21
N ARG A 45 -10.61 8.36 -12.88
CA ARG A 45 -9.29 8.48 -12.26
C ARG A 45 -8.80 7.13 -11.76
N CYS A 46 -7.62 6.72 -12.20
CA CYS A 46 -6.93 5.51 -11.78
C CYS A 46 -5.41 5.70 -11.99
N THR A 47 -4.69 6.18 -10.98
CA THR A 47 -3.33 6.75 -11.18
C THR A 47 -2.23 5.75 -11.51
N SER A 48 -2.41 4.47 -11.21
CA SER A 48 -1.44 3.44 -11.58
C SER A 48 -1.57 2.98 -13.03
N VAL A 49 -2.71 3.26 -13.68
CA VAL A 49 -3.06 2.76 -15.01
C VAL A 49 -2.86 3.87 -16.05
N ASP A 50 -2.15 3.56 -17.12
CA ASP A 50 -1.90 4.48 -18.23
C ASP A 50 -3.22 4.92 -18.89
N GLY A 51 -3.29 6.18 -19.32
CA GLY A 51 -4.53 6.77 -19.85
C GLY A 51 -5.52 7.28 -18.79
N TYR A 52 -5.35 6.91 -17.52
CA TYR A 52 -6.17 7.40 -16.38
C TYR A 52 -5.36 8.14 -15.32
N ARG A 53 -4.09 8.43 -15.62
CA ARG A 53 -3.16 9.15 -14.74
C ARG A 53 -3.46 10.63 -14.67
N LEU A 54 -2.93 11.26 -13.62
CA LEU A 54 -2.92 12.71 -13.49
C LEU A 54 -2.19 13.37 -14.67
N PRO A 55 -2.57 14.60 -15.06
CA PRO A 55 -1.81 15.39 -16.01
C PRO A 55 -0.34 15.55 -15.56
N GLY A 56 0.60 15.56 -16.50
CA GLY A 56 2.00 15.81 -16.20
C GLY A 56 2.20 17.14 -15.47
N GLY A 57 2.93 17.13 -14.36
CA GLY A 57 3.16 18.32 -13.52
C GLY A 57 2.01 18.71 -12.60
N ALA A 58 0.94 17.91 -12.49
CA ALA A 58 -0.11 18.14 -11.51
C ALA A 58 0.40 18.02 -10.07
N ALA A 59 -0.16 18.84 -9.17
CA ALA A 59 0.06 18.70 -7.73
C ALA A 59 -0.72 17.48 -7.23
N THR A 60 -0.02 16.34 -7.12
CA THR A 60 -0.64 15.02 -6.94
C THR A 60 -1.58 14.97 -5.74
N ASP A 61 -1.10 15.35 -4.56
CA ASP A 61 -1.86 15.18 -3.32
C ASP A 61 -3.10 16.08 -3.28
N GLU A 62 -2.96 17.33 -3.71
CA GLU A 62 -4.07 18.28 -3.81
C GLU A 62 -5.11 17.80 -4.83
N THR A 63 -4.65 17.31 -5.99
CA THR A 63 -5.55 16.85 -7.05
C THR A 63 -6.29 15.58 -6.63
N LEU A 64 -5.60 14.59 -6.07
CA LEU A 64 -6.23 13.37 -5.57
C LEU A 64 -7.19 13.65 -4.43
N ARG A 65 -6.83 14.51 -3.47
CA ARG A 65 -7.74 14.90 -2.40
C ARG A 65 -9.02 15.54 -2.93
N LEU A 66 -8.92 16.38 -3.95
CA LEU A 66 -10.07 17.00 -4.60
C LEU A 66 -10.89 15.96 -5.36
N GLU A 67 -10.28 15.13 -6.20
CA GLU A 67 -11.00 14.13 -7.01
C GLU A 67 -11.64 13.03 -6.15
N VAL A 68 -11.00 12.60 -5.06
CA VAL A 68 -11.57 11.70 -4.06
C VAL A 68 -12.80 12.32 -3.40
N ARG A 69 -12.82 13.63 -3.18
CA ARG A 69 -13.97 14.32 -2.59
C ARG A 69 -15.04 14.61 -3.61
N GLU A 70 -14.69 14.98 -4.83
CA GLU A 70 -15.63 15.57 -5.80
C GLU A 70 -16.19 14.61 -6.83
N SER A 71 -15.53 13.47 -7.09
CA SER A 71 -16.10 12.47 -7.99
C SER A 71 -17.42 11.91 -7.44
N ALA A 72 -18.35 11.61 -8.35
CA ALA A 72 -19.66 11.08 -7.98
C ALA A 72 -19.50 9.73 -7.26
N VAL A 73 -18.72 8.83 -7.86
CA VAL A 73 -18.48 7.48 -7.35
C VAL A 73 -17.02 7.30 -6.96
N LEU A 74 -16.76 6.71 -5.79
CA LEU A 74 -15.47 6.07 -5.52
C LEU A 74 -15.66 4.56 -5.40
N ILE A 75 -14.83 3.82 -6.13
CA ILE A 75 -14.74 2.36 -6.05
C ILE A 75 -13.42 2.02 -5.36
N GLY A 76 -13.50 1.26 -4.27
CA GLY A 76 -12.33 0.84 -3.51
C GLY A 76 -12.03 -0.64 -3.71
N LEU A 77 -10.92 -0.99 -4.37
CA LEU A 77 -10.47 -2.37 -4.49
C LEU A 77 -9.83 -2.84 -3.19
N LEU A 78 -10.45 -3.81 -2.52
CA LEU A 78 -10.03 -4.38 -1.25
C LEU A 78 -9.29 -5.70 -1.50
N SER A 79 -7.97 -5.65 -1.34
CA SER A 79 -7.02 -6.74 -1.44
C SER A 79 -6.08 -6.69 -0.22
N GLU A 80 -5.22 -7.69 -0.07
CA GLU A 80 -4.14 -7.63 0.91
C GLU A 80 -3.20 -6.44 0.64
N ALA A 81 -2.85 -6.24 -0.64
CA ALA A 81 -1.98 -5.14 -1.06
C ALA A 81 -2.59 -3.75 -0.83
N SER A 82 -3.92 -3.62 -0.88
CA SER A 82 -4.60 -2.35 -0.66
C SER A 82 -4.86 -2.07 0.82
N ASN A 83 -5.07 -3.11 1.63
CA ASN A 83 -5.11 -3.00 3.09
C ASN A 83 -3.82 -2.43 3.68
N ASP A 84 -2.67 -2.77 3.09
CA ASP A 84 -1.36 -2.28 3.53
C ASP A 84 -0.97 -0.92 2.91
N SER A 85 -1.81 -0.38 2.02
CA SER A 85 -1.56 0.90 1.36
C SER A 85 -2.12 2.07 2.18
N TYR A 86 -1.22 2.93 2.67
CA TYR A 86 -1.60 4.18 3.32
C TYR A 86 -2.44 5.08 2.41
N TYR A 87 -2.10 5.17 1.12
CA TYR A 87 -2.86 5.98 0.16
C TYR A 87 -4.31 5.48 0.04
N VAL A 88 -4.50 4.18 -0.20
CA VAL A 88 -5.86 3.61 -0.31
C VAL A 88 -6.65 3.84 0.98
N THR A 89 -6.03 3.60 2.14
CA THR A 89 -6.69 3.82 3.43
C THR A 89 -7.10 5.29 3.63
N CYS A 90 -6.25 6.24 3.26
CA CYS A 90 -6.55 7.67 3.31
C CYS A 90 -7.68 8.06 2.34
N GLU A 91 -7.68 7.54 1.11
CA GLU A 91 -8.71 7.82 0.11
C GLU A 91 -10.08 7.26 0.53
N LEU A 92 -10.13 6.01 1.01
CA LEU A 92 -11.34 5.38 1.54
C LEU A 92 -11.85 6.11 2.78
N GLY A 93 -10.96 6.48 3.70
CA GLY A 93 -11.30 7.23 4.90
C GLY A 93 -11.84 8.64 4.59
N ALA A 94 -11.21 9.36 3.66
CA ALA A 94 -11.67 10.68 3.23
C ALA A 94 -13.03 10.61 2.55
N ARG A 95 -13.25 9.61 1.68
CA ARG A 95 -14.54 9.40 1.03
C ARG A 95 -15.64 9.01 2.02
N TRP A 96 -15.35 8.07 2.93
CA TRP A 96 -16.29 7.68 3.97
C TRP A 96 -16.68 8.87 4.85
N GLY A 97 -15.69 9.65 5.31
CA GLY A 97 -15.93 10.83 6.15
C GLY A 97 -16.69 11.95 5.43
N ALA A 98 -16.57 12.04 4.09
CA ALA A 98 -17.36 12.95 3.28
C ALA A 98 -18.83 12.51 3.09
N GLY A 99 -19.20 11.28 3.49
CA GLY A 99 -20.55 10.75 3.37
C GLY A 99 -21.02 10.54 1.92
N LYS A 100 -20.09 10.55 0.94
CA LYS A 100 -20.42 10.38 -0.48
C LYS A 100 -20.43 8.91 -0.90
N TYR A 101 -20.98 8.65 -2.07
CA TYR A 101 -21.14 7.31 -2.60
C TYR A 101 -19.78 6.59 -2.75
N LEU A 102 -19.72 5.40 -2.18
CA LEU A 102 -18.53 4.55 -2.03
C LEU A 102 -18.96 3.10 -2.18
N VAL A 103 -18.38 2.41 -3.17
CA VAL A 103 -18.57 0.99 -3.40
C VAL A 103 -17.28 0.24 -3.06
N PRO A 104 -17.22 -0.47 -1.92
CA PRO A 104 -16.12 -1.39 -1.63
C PRO A 104 -16.23 -2.62 -2.53
N MET A 105 -15.14 -3.02 -3.16
CA MET A 105 -15.07 -4.18 -4.03
C MET A 105 -13.96 -5.12 -3.57
N LEU A 106 -14.33 -6.32 -3.15
CA LEU A 106 -13.39 -7.39 -2.80
C LEU A 106 -12.76 -7.93 -4.08
N THR A 107 -11.43 -8.02 -4.12
CA THR A 107 -10.77 -8.65 -5.27
C THR A 107 -11.06 -10.15 -5.35
N SER A 108 -11.32 -10.80 -4.21
CA SER A 108 -11.92 -12.14 -4.13
C SER A 108 -12.79 -12.24 -2.87
N ALA A 109 -13.75 -13.17 -2.83
CA ALA A 109 -14.56 -13.43 -1.64
C ALA A 109 -13.74 -13.65 -0.35
N ALA A 110 -12.53 -14.22 -0.45
CA ALA A 110 -11.60 -14.40 0.68
C ALA A 110 -11.16 -13.08 1.34
N ASN A 111 -11.30 -11.96 0.63
CA ASN A 111 -10.86 -10.64 1.06
C ASN A 111 -11.91 -9.89 1.89
N VAL A 112 -13.04 -10.52 2.22
CA VAL A 112 -14.03 -9.98 3.17
C VAL A 112 -13.39 -9.61 4.52
N LYS A 113 -12.30 -10.27 4.92
CA LYS A 113 -11.54 -9.93 6.13
C LYS A 113 -11.00 -8.49 6.16
N PHE A 114 -10.93 -7.82 5.00
CA PHE A 114 -10.46 -6.44 4.87
C PHE A 114 -11.59 -5.40 4.94
N THR A 115 -12.86 -5.81 5.00
CA THR A 115 -13.96 -4.91 5.34
C THR A 115 -13.97 -4.68 6.86
N ARG A 116 -13.13 -3.74 7.31
CA ARG A 116 -12.98 -3.40 8.72
C ARG A 116 -13.40 -1.96 9.00
N GLY A 117 -13.65 -1.68 10.28
CA GLY A 117 -13.93 -0.33 10.75
C GLY A 117 -15.13 0.29 10.02
N PRO A 118 -15.04 1.57 9.61
CA PRO A 118 -16.18 2.25 9.01
C PRO A 118 -16.63 1.72 7.64
N ILE A 119 -15.77 0.93 6.96
CA ILE A 119 -16.11 0.28 5.69
C ILE A 119 -16.91 -1.02 5.92
N ALA A 120 -16.80 -1.64 7.10
CA ALA A 120 -17.54 -2.86 7.45
C ALA A 120 -19.07 -2.67 7.44
N GLY A 121 -19.54 -1.43 7.66
CA GLY A 121 -20.96 -1.09 7.59
C GLY A 121 -21.50 -0.89 6.16
N ARG A 122 -20.66 -1.06 5.13
CA ARG A 122 -21.06 -0.93 3.71
C ARG A 122 -21.12 -2.29 3.05
N ASN A 123 -22.12 -2.49 2.20
CA ASN A 123 -22.23 -3.70 1.39
C ASN A 123 -21.09 -3.73 0.37
N ALA A 124 -20.27 -4.78 0.41
CA ALA A 124 -19.16 -4.96 -0.52
C ALA A 124 -19.57 -5.90 -1.67
N LEU A 125 -19.13 -5.57 -2.87
CA LEU A 125 -19.27 -6.40 -4.07
C LEU A 125 -17.99 -7.22 -4.28
N CYS A 126 -18.05 -8.27 -5.10
CA CYS A 126 -16.89 -9.14 -5.37
C CYS A 126 -16.55 -9.08 -6.86
N CYS A 127 -15.28 -8.83 -7.19
CA CYS A 127 -14.83 -8.78 -8.58
C CYS A 127 -14.86 -10.14 -9.28
N ASP A 128 -14.76 -11.24 -8.52
CA ASP A 128 -14.82 -12.61 -9.03
C ASP A 128 -16.26 -13.12 -9.26
N GLN A 129 -17.28 -12.32 -8.94
CA GLN A 129 -18.70 -12.67 -9.13
C GLN A 129 -19.34 -11.82 -10.22
N GLN A 130 -19.72 -12.44 -11.34
CA GLN A 130 -20.36 -11.75 -12.46
C GLN A 130 -21.65 -11.01 -12.05
N ALA A 131 -22.47 -11.60 -11.17
CA ALA A 131 -23.70 -10.95 -10.69
C ALA A 131 -23.40 -9.63 -9.97
N HIS A 132 -22.33 -9.56 -9.18
CA HIS A 132 -21.91 -8.36 -8.48
C HIS A 132 -21.40 -7.28 -9.45
N LEU A 133 -20.74 -7.67 -10.55
CA LEU A 133 -20.31 -6.73 -11.59
C LEU A 133 -21.50 -6.11 -12.35
N HIS A 134 -22.55 -6.89 -12.62
CA HIS A 134 -23.79 -6.36 -13.18
C HIS A 134 -24.51 -5.41 -12.21
N GLN A 135 -24.53 -5.75 -10.91
CA GLN A 135 -25.06 -4.86 -9.88
C GLN A 135 -24.27 -3.55 -9.82
N LEU A 136 -22.94 -3.62 -9.83
CA LEU A 136 -22.07 -2.44 -9.81
C LEU A 136 -22.42 -1.45 -10.93
N ILE A 137 -22.48 -1.89 -12.18
CA ILE A 137 -22.74 -0.96 -13.30
C ILE A 137 -24.14 -0.36 -13.23
N LYS A 138 -25.13 -1.11 -12.73
CA LYS A 138 -26.49 -0.59 -12.53
C LYS A 138 -26.51 0.53 -11.48
N GLU A 139 -25.92 0.28 -10.31
CA GLU A 139 -25.92 1.28 -9.22
C GLU A 139 -25.02 2.48 -9.55
N VAL A 140 -23.91 2.27 -10.25
CA VAL A 140 -23.06 3.36 -10.75
C VAL A 140 -23.81 4.20 -11.79
N ALA A 141 -24.57 3.58 -12.71
CA ALA A 141 -25.40 4.34 -13.65
C ALA A 141 -26.43 5.21 -12.92
N GLU A 142 -27.09 4.65 -11.89
CA GLU A 142 -28.06 5.37 -11.06
C GLU A 142 -27.43 6.57 -10.34
N GLU A 143 -26.25 6.38 -9.74
CA GLU A 143 -25.52 7.47 -9.05
C GLU A 143 -25.01 8.54 -10.02
N LEU A 144 -24.60 8.18 -11.24
CA LEU A 144 -24.20 9.13 -12.27
C LEU A 144 -25.40 9.88 -12.91
N GLY A 145 -26.63 9.43 -12.64
CA GLY A 145 -27.87 10.11 -12.98
C GLY A 145 -28.68 9.42 -14.08
N ALA A 146 -29.99 9.69 -14.08
CA ALA A 146 -31.03 9.01 -14.89
C ALA A 146 -30.87 9.08 -16.42
N GLN A 147 -29.86 9.80 -16.94
CA GLN A 147 -29.55 9.87 -18.37
C GLN A 147 -28.43 8.91 -18.79
N MET A 148 -27.86 8.16 -17.85
CA MET A 148 -26.81 7.20 -18.16
C MET A 148 -27.41 5.90 -18.68
N ASP A 149 -27.41 5.73 -20.00
CA ASP A 149 -27.84 4.48 -20.63
C ASP A 149 -26.74 3.41 -20.50
N LEU A 150 -27.08 2.30 -19.87
CA LEU A 150 -26.25 1.10 -19.90
C LEU A 150 -26.24 0.49 -21.30
N GLU A 151 -25.05 0.12 -21.77
CA GLU A 151 -24.95 -0.68 -22.99
C GLU A 151 -25.57 -2.08 -22.79
N PRO A 152 -26.02 -2.75 -23.86
CA PRO A 152 -26.43 -4.14 -23.78
C PRO A 152 -25.27 -5.03 -23.31
N PRO A 153 -25.52 -6.12 -22.54
CA PRO A 153 -24.47 -7.02 -22.07
C PRO A 153 -23.52 -7.52 -23.16
N ALA A 154 -24.01 -7.74 -24.38
CA ALA A 154 -23.19 -8.16 -25.52
C ALA A 154 -22.01 -7.21 -25.84
N VAL A 155 -22.13 -5.92 -25.51
CA VAL A 155 -21.06 -4.92 -25.73
C VAL A 155 -19.95 -5.07 -24.71
N TYR A 156 -20.30 -5.23 -23.43
CA TYR A 156 -19.35 -5.17 -22.33
C TYR A 156 -18.93 -6.54 -21.78
N HIS A 157 -19.61 -7.63 -22.14
CA HIS A 157 -19.42 -8.96 -21.53
C HIS A 157 -17.95 -9.41 -21.56
N ARG A 158 -17.23 -9.17 -22.67
CA ARG A 158 -15.80 -9.49 -22.77
C ARG A 158 -14.95 -8.77 -21.72
N TYR A 159 -15.28 -7.53 -21.37
CA TYR A 159 -14.54 -6.77 -20.36
C TYR A 159 -14.93 -7.22 -18.95
N LEU A 160 -16.20 -7.59 -18.74
CA LEU A 160 -16.64 -8.24 -17.50
C LEU A 160 -15.82 -9.51 -17.25
N CYS A 161 -15.67 -10.39 -18.26
CA CYS A 161 -14.85 -11.60 -18.14
C CYS A 161 -13.40 -11.27 -17.75
N ARG A 162 -12.81 -10.23 -18.34
CA ARG A 162 -11.45 -9.78 -17.98
C ARG A 162 -11.33 -9.35 -16.52
N VAL A 163 -12.37 -8.72 -15.95
CA VAL A 163 -12.39 -8.36 -14.51
C VAL A 163 -12.39 -9.63 -13.65
N VAL A 164 -13.24 -10.60 -13.97
CA VAL A 164 -13.33 -11.87 -13.24
C VAL A 164 -12.02 -12.66 -13.32
N GLU A 165 -11.42 -12.73 -14.51
CA GLU A 165 -10.11 -13.38 -14.72
C GLU A 165 -8.99 -12.69 -13.92
N ALA A 166 -8.92 -11.35 -13.96
CA ALA A 166 -7.92 -10.60 -13.22
C ALA A 166 -8.09 -10.68 -11.69
N ALA A 167 -9.33 -10.87 -11.22
CA ALA A 167 -9.66 -11.09 -9.81
C ALA A 167 -9.19 -12.47 -9.31
N GLY A 168 -9.25 -13.49 -10.16
CA GLY A 168 -8.79 -14.86 -9.85
C GLY A 168 -7.27 -15.05 -9.95
N SER A 169 -6.56 -14.14 -10.63
CA SER A 169 -5.10 -14.14 -10.69
C SER A 169 -4.52 -13.33 -9.52
N GLU A 170 -4.50 -13.89 -8.30
CA GLU A 170 -3.61 -13.31 -7.28
C GLU A 170 -2.17 -13.34 -7.84
N PRO A 171 -1.39 -12.25 -7.70
CA PRO A 171 0.03 -12.33 -8.00
C PRO A 171 0.61 -13.37 -7.04
N ALA A 172 1.16 -14.44 -7.58
CA ALA A 172 1.90 -15.42 -6.79
C ALA A 172 2.85 -14.64 -5.86
N LEU A 173 2.79 -14.95 -4.56
CA LEU A 173 3.81 -14.50 -3.61
C LEU A 173 5.18 -14.75 -4.28
N PRO A 174 6.13 -13.78 -4.21
CA PRO A 174 7.48 -14.07 -4.67
C PRO A 174 7.90 -15.38 -4.01
N GLU A 175 8.33 -16.36 -4.81
CA GLU A 175 8.76 -17.64 -4.27
C GLU A 175 9.71 -17.37 -3.10
N PRO A 176 9.57 -18.11 -1.98
CA PRO A 176 10.51 -17.98 -0.87
C PRO A 176 11.91 -18.02 -1.46
N LEU A 177 12.76 -17.06 -1.05
CA LEU A 177 14.17 -17.09 -1.43
C LEU A 177 14.66 -18.53 -1.22
N PRO A 178 15.34 -19.14 -2.21
CA PRO A 178 15.83 -20.49 -2.06
C PRO A 178 16.58 -20.57 -0.74
N ASP A 179 16.25 -21.59 0.05
CA ASP A 179 16.91 -21.79 1.34
C ASP A 179 18.43 -21.66 1.10
N PRO A 180 19.14 -20.88 1.93
CA PRO A 180 20.59 -20.82 1.83
C PRO A 180 21.11 -22.26 1.78
N PRO A 181 22.09 -22.54 0.90
CA PRO A 181 22.53 -23.90 0.65
C PRO A 181 22.79 -24.59 1.99
N GLN A 182 22.07 -25.69 2.23
CA GLN A 182 22.21 -26.47 3.44
C GLN A 182 23.64 -26.98 3.47
N ILE A 183 24.49 -26.31 4.26
CA ILE A 183 25.82 -26.79 4.57
C ILE A 183 25.56 -28.07 5.36
N SER A 184 25.74 -29.22 4.69
CA SER A 184 25.69 -30.51 5.34
C SER A 184 26.63 -30.45 6.52
N SER A 185 26.13 -30.81 7.69
CA SER A 185 26.87 -30.95 8.93
C SER A 185 27.87 -32.10 8.80
N GLY A 186 28.87 -31.93 7.94
CA GLY A 186 30.16 -32.57 8.07
C GLY A 186 30.81 -32.04 9.34
N SER A 187 31.31 -32.96 10.17
CA SER A 187 32.02 -32.72 11.41
C SER A 187 32.91 -31.47 11.38
N PRO A 188 33.07 -30.74 12.51
CA PRO A 188 33.89 -29.54 12.57
C PRO A 188 35.36 -29.89 12.29
N SER A 189 35.76 -29.79 11.03
CA SER A 189 37.17 -29.84 10.62
C SER A 189 37.72 -28.43 10.75
N LEU A 190 38.38 -28.17 11.88
CA LEU A 190 39.50 -27.24 12.17
C LEU A 190 39.60 -25.83 11.55
N TRP A 191 38.70 -25.38 10.68
CA TRP A 191 38.82 -24.10 9.95
C TRP A 191 38.09 -22.92 10.61
N VAL A 192 37.21 -23.16 11.60
CA VAL A 192 36.53 -22.08 12.34
C VAL A 192 37.42 -21.48 13.46
N LEU A 193 38.57 -22.09 13.77
CA LEU A 193 39.54 -21.52 14.72
C LEU A 193 40.64 -20.67 14.07
N SER A 194 40.75 -20.63 12.74
CA SER A 194 41.79 -19.85 12.05
C SER A 194 41.34 -18.43 11.65
N GLY A 195 40.04 -18.19 11.45
CA GLY A 195 39.51 -16.86 11.11
C GLY A 195 39.33 -15.90 12.29
N CYS A 196 39.27 -16.41 13.53
CA CYS A 196 39.04 -15.59 14.73
C CYS A 196 40.34 -15.04 15.37
N TRP A 197 41.52 -15.44 14.86
CA TRP A 197 42.80 -14.91 15.32
C TRP A 197 43.29 -13.68 14.53
N ILE A 198 42.68 -13.36 13.38
CA ILE A 198 43.12 -12.24 12.53
C ILE A 198 42.45 -10.90 12.94
N LEU A 199 41.41 -10.92 13.78
CA LEU A 199 40.74 -9.70 14.28
C LEU A 199 41.09 -9.31 15.72
N LEU A 200 41.93 -10.09 16.42
CA LEU A 200 42.48 -9.72 17.74
C LEU A 200 43.95 -9.29 17.71
N GLY A 201 44.67 -9.48 16.59
CA GLY A 201 46.10 -9.14 16.45
C GLY A 201 46.41 -7.75 15.89
N ALA A 202 45.39 -6.91 15.61
CA ALA A 202 45.57 -5.59 15.00
C ALA A 202 45.40 -4.42 16.00
N ILE A 203 45.73 -4.62 17.27
CA ILE A 203 45.85 -3.55 18.28
C ILE A 203 47.16 -3.72 19.06
N GLU A 204 48.27 -3.90 18.37
CA GLU A 204 49.61 -3.78 18.98
C GLU A 204 50.61 -3.15 17.99
N SER A 205 50.26 -2.01 17.40
CA SER A 205 51.27 -1.02 16.99
C SER A 205 50.60 0.27 16.56
N THR A 206 50.51 1.23 17.47
CA THR A 206 50.80 2.65 17.24
C THR A 206 50.44 3.41 18.52
N ALA A 207 51.43 4.11 19.04
CA ALA A 207 51.32 4.97 20.20
C ALA A 207 50.29 6.08 19.94
N LEU A 208 49.24 6.14 20.77
CA LEU A 208 48.46 7.35 21.09
C LEU A 208 47.53 7.03 22.28
N PHE A 209 48.13 6.74 23.43
CA PHE A 209 47.41 6.63 24.69
C PHE A 209 47.40 7.98 25.39
N SER A 210 46.36 8.77 25.14
CA SER A 210 45.93 9.86 26.00
C SER A 210 44.41 9.96 25.89
N ALA A 211 43.74 9.63 27.00
CA ALA A 211 42.33 9.90 27.30
C ALA A 211 41.26 9.02 26.63
N ILE A 212 41.14 7.76 27.06
CA ILE A 212 39.84 7.07 27.09
C ILE A 212 39.71 6.37 28.46
N THR A 213 38.81 6.89 29.30
CA THR A 213 38.46 6.34 30.61
C THR A 213 37.70 5.01 30.49
N ALA A 214 37.93 4.13 31.47
CA ALA A 214 37.49 2.73 31.52
C ALA A 214 35.97 2.47 31.41
N GLU A 215 35.11 3.49 31.40
CA GLU A 215 33.65 3.32 31.26
C GLU A 215 33.19 2.99 29.83
N ARG A 216 34.00 3.29 28.80
CA ARG A 216 33.57 3.10 27.39
C ARG A 216 33.83 1.71 26.81
N ILE A 217 34.70 0.91 27.44
CA ILE A 217 34.97 -0.47 27.01
C ILE A 217 33.82 -1.39 27.46
N PHE A 218 33.19 -1.10 28.60
CA PHE A 218 32.10 -1.94 29.13
C PHE A 218 30.79 -1.82 28.32
N THR A 219 30.57 -0.71 27.61
CA THR A 219 29.37 -0.49 26.80
C THR A 219 29.45 -1.13 25.41
N ALA A 220 30.64 -1.22 24.81
CA ALA A 220 30.84 -1.83 23.50
C ALA A 220 30.71 -3.37 23.56
N THR A 221 31.19 -4.00 24.64
CA THR A 221 31.13 -5.47 24.81
C THR A 221 29.71 -5.97 25.12
N MET A 222 28.86 -5.17 25.78
CA MET A 222 27.45 -5.54 26.01
C MET A 222 26.56 -5.44 24.76
N LEU A 223 26.89 -4.56 23.81
CA LEU A 223 26.13 -4.38 22.57
C LEU A 223 26.35 -5.53 21.58
N LEU A 224 27.55 -6.11 21.57
CA LEU A 224 27.85 -7.29 20.74
C LEU A 224 27.24 -8.58 21.32
N PHE A 225 27.02 -8.65 22.63
CA PHE A 225 26.41 -9.84 23.26
C PHE A 225 24.88 -9.93 23.05
N PHE A 226 24.20 -8.80 22.79
CA PHE A 226 22.75 -8.77 22.60
C PHE A 226 22.28 -9.02 21.15
N CYS A 227 23.20 -8.97 20.17
CA CYS A 227 22.86 -9.23 18.76
C CYS A 227 22.83 -10.71 18.37
N CYS A 228 23.23 -11.63 19.26
CA CYS A 228 23.36 -13.06 18.93
C CYS A 228 22.36 -14.00 19.64
N LEU A 229 21.30 -13.48 20.29
CA LEU A 229 20.24 -14.33 20.84
C LEU A 229 18.94 -14.21 20.02
N PRO A 230 18.41 -15.31 19.46
CA PRO A 230 17.17 -15.26 18.70
C PRO A 230 15.97 -15.19 19.64
N GLY A 231 15.13 -14.19 19.43
CA GLY A 231 13.81 -14.06 20.07
C GLY A 231 13.84 -13.39 21.43
N TRP A 232 13.79 -12.05 21.45
CA TRP A 232 13.14 -11.25 22.50
C TRP A 232 12.80 -9.87 21.94
N GLY A 233 11.57 -9.42 22.18
CA GLY A 233 10.96 -8.27 21.51
C GLY A 233 11.66 -6.93 21.78
N PHE A 234 11.97 -6.22 20.70
CA PHE A 234 12.63 -4.91 20.68
C PHE A 234 11.82 -3.73 21.28
N TYR A 235 10.65 -3.96 21.89
CA TYR A 235 9.69 -2.88 22.15
C TYR A 235 9.68 -2.29 23.57
N LYS A 236 10.47 -2.79 24.53
CA LYS A 236 10.44 -2.28 25.93
C LYS A 236 11.73 -1.64 26.46
N ILE A 237 12.87 -1.79 25.79
CA ILE A 237 14.15 -1.23 26.28
C ILE A 237 14.35 0.24 25.86
N SER A 238 13.73 0.67 24.75
CA SER A 238 13.87 2.03 24.20
C SER A 238 13.38 3.14 25.15
N ARG A 239 12.23 2.97 25.83
CA ARG A 239 11.68 4.05 26.69
C ARG A 239 12.49 4.29 27.97
N SER A 240 13.02 3.24 28.61
CA SER A 240 13.77 3.39 29.87
C SER A 240 15.16 4.00 29.69
N ILE A 241 15.80 3.75 28.54
CA ILE A 241 17.11 4.35 28.21
C ILE A 241 16.94 5.82 27.78
N ILE A 242 15.94 6.11 26.93
CA ILE A 242 15.66 7.49 26.48
C ILE A 242 15.25 8.40 27.66
N GLN A 243 14.46 7.89 28.62
CA GLN A 243 14.09 8.68 29.81
C GLN A 243 15.25 8.94 30.77
N ARG A 244 16.26 8.08 30.82
CA ARG A 244 17.47 8.29 31.65
C ARG A 244 18.46 9.25 31.00
N LEU A 245 18.56 9.25 29.67
CA LEU A 245 19.41 10.20 28.94
C LEU A 245 18.87 11.64 28.97
N ARG A 246 17.55 11.83 29.06
CA ARG A 246 16.93 13.16 29.15
C ARG A 246 17.06 13.84 30.52
N LYS A 247 17.38 13.08 31.59
CA LYS A 247 17.54 13.59 32.97
C LYS A 247 18.97 14.01 33.32
N LYS A 248 19.95 13.86 32.41
CA LYS A 248 21.38 14.08 32.70
C LYS A 248 22.03 15.21 31.89
N SER A 249 21.25 16.19 31.42
CA SER A 249 21.80 17.40 30.80
C SER A 249 21.77 18.56 31.80
N PRO A 250 22.92 19.03 32.34
CA PRO A 250 22.97 20.26 33.11
C PRO A 250 22.75 21.46 32.18
N ALA A 251 21.91 22.39 32.62
CA ALA A 251 21.71 23.69 31.96
C ALA A 251 23.04 24.46 31.95
N ILE A 252 23.45 24.91 30.77
CA ILE A 252 24.55 25.85 30.60
C ILE A 252 23.95 27.26 30.79
N SER A 253 24.39 27.94 31.85
CA SER A 253 24.25 29.39 32.05
C SER A 253 25.34 30.13 31.29
#